data_AF-A0A257WXE4-F1
#
_entry.id   AF-A0A257WXE4-F1
#
_cell.length_a   1.000
_cell.length_b   1.000
_cell.length_c   1.000
_cell.angle_alpha   90.00
_cell.angle_beta   90.00
_cell.angle_gamma   90.00
#
_symmetry.space_group_name_H-M   'P 1'
#
loop_
_entity.id
_entity.type
_entity.pdbx_description
1 polymer ?
#
loop_
_entity_poly.entity_id
_entity_poly.type
_entity_poly.pdbx_seq_one_letter_code
_entity_poly.pdbx_strand_id
1 'polypeptide(L)'
;AMNTFNAALKARGLAFVDDGLAARRGGSIPRASADRVIDDELSAAAIDAQLRALETGASARGQSMGSGFAYPVTINQVRVWANGLSARGLQLAPASALARR
;
A
#
# COMPACT_ATOMS: atom_id res chain seq x y z
N ALA A 1 16.73 18.13 5.02
CA ALA A 1 16.58 17.01 4.07
C ALA A 1 15.13 16.85 3.58
N MET A 2 14.17 16.47 4.45
CA MET A 2 12.79 16.16 4.01
C MET A 2 12.05 17.34 3.35
N ASN A 3 12.24 18.57 3.83
CA ASN A 3 11.62 19.75 3.20
C ASN A 3 12.14 19.98 1.77
N THR A 4 13.44 19.80 1.53
CA THR A 4 14.06 19.91 0.21
C THR A 4 13.53 18.83 -0.74
N PHE A 5 13.38 17.60 -0.26
CA PHE A 5 12.76 16.49 -0.99
C PHE A 5 11.31 16.81 -1.37
N ASN A 6 10.48 17.23 -0.41
CA ASN A 6 9.08 17.60 -0.65
C ASN A 6 8.96 18.75 -1.66
N ALA A 7 9.83 19.76 -1.58
CA ALA A 7 9.85 20.87 -2.54
C ALA A 7 10.16 20.38 -3.96
N ALA A 8 11.12 19.46 -4.13
CA ALA A 8 11.47 18.88 -5.41
C ALA A 8 10.32 18.06 -6.02
N LEU A 9 9.59 17.28 -5.22
CA LEU A 9 8.41 16.55 -5.67
C LEU A 9 7.26 17.48 -6.03
N LYS A 10 7.00 18.50 -5.19
CA LYS A 10 5.96 19.50 -5.44
C LYS A 10 6.17 20.24 -6.75
N ALA A 11 7.41 20.63 -7.06
CA ALA A 11 7.76 21.29 -8.31
C ALA A 11 7.51 20.41 -9.56
N ARG A 12 7.38 19.09 -9.39
CA ARG A 12 7.13 18.11 -10.47
C ARG A 12 5.69 17.57 -10.46
N GLY A 13 4.84 18.03 -9.55
CA GLY A 13 3.48 17.50 -9.40
C GLY A 13 3.42 16.04 -8.94
N LEU A 14 4.46 15.56 -8.24
CA LEU A 14 4.56 14.17 -7.81
C LEU A 14 4.04 13.98 -6.38
N ALA A 15 3.35 12.85 -6.17
CA ALA A 15 3.00 12.33 -4.85
C ALA A 15 4.15 11.49 -4.28
N PHE A 16 4.15 11.27 -2.97
CA PHE A 16 5.07 10.36 -2.30
C PHE A 16 4.34 9.16 -1.70
N VAL A 17 4.75 7.95 -2.10
CA VAL A 17 4.21 6.69 -1.61
C VAL A 17 5.31 5.94 -0.86
N ASP A 18 5.03 5.48 0.36
CA ASP A 18 5.98 4.74 1.19
C ASP A 18 5.38 3.46 1.79
N ASP A 19 6.24 2.63 2.35
CA ASP A 19 5.96 1.32 2.96
C ASP A 19 5.40 1.40 4.40
N GLY A 20 5.10 2.60 4.90
CA GLY A 20 4.61 2.84 6.25
C GLY A 20 5.63 3.50 7.17
N LEU A 21 6.92 3.42 6.85
CA LEU A 21 7.98 4.01 7.68
C LEU A 21 7.89 5.54 7.75
N ALA A 22 7.29 6.17 6.75
CA ALA A 22 7.10 7.61 6.72
C ALA A 22 5.65 8.03 7.02
N ALA A 23 4.78 7.14 7.52
CA ALA A 23 3.37 7.44 7.77
C ALA A 23 3.12 8.67 8.67
N ARG A 24 4.03 8.95 9.62
CA ARG A 24 3.94 10.11 10.52
C ARG A 24 4.66 11.37 10.00
N ARG A 25 5.28 11.29 8.81
CA ARG A 25 6.01 12.42 8.23
C ARG A 25 5.03 13.26 7.41
N GLY A 26 4.66 14.42 7.94
CA GLY A 26 3.82 15.40 7.24
C GLY A 26 4.54 16.07 6.06
N GLY A 27 3.78 16.78 5.23
CA GLY A 27 4.30 17.52 4.08
C GLY A 27 3.19 18.21 3.30
N SER A 28 3.55 19.08 2.37
CA SER A 28 2.60 19.84 1.54
C SER A 28 2.29 19.18 0.18
N ILE A 29 2.65 17.90 0.03
CA ILE A 29 2.46 17.11 -1.18
C ILE A 29 1.49 15.96 -0.91
N PRO A 30 0.73 15.49 -1.93
CA PRO A 30 -0.09 14.29 -1.78
C PRO A 30 0.76 13.09 -1.37
N ARG A 31 0.24 12.31 -0.42
CA ARG A 31 0.94 11.16 0.16
C ARG A 31 0.03 9.97 0.42
N ALA A 32 0.60 8.79 0.29
CA ALA A 32 0.02 7.54 0.78
C ALA A 32 1.12 6.71 1.46
N SER A 33 0.78 6.04 2.54
CA SER A 33 1.70 5.15 3.25
C SER A 33 1.01 3.80 3.40
N ALA A 34 1.76 2.72 3.19
CA ALA A 34 1.21 1.39 3.39
C ALA A 34 0.83 1.20 4.86
N ASP A 35 -0.28 0.50 5.09
CA ASP A 35 -0.70 0.07 6.42
C ASP A 35 0.23 -1.05 6.95
N ARG A 36 0.85 -1.81 6.05
CA ARG A 36 1.71 -2.96 6.35
C ARG A 36 2.58 -3.38 5.17
N VAL A 37 3.68 -4.05 5.49
CA VAL A 37 4.44 -4.88 4.54
C VAL A 37 3.83 -6.29 4.53
N ILE A 38 3.47 -6.81 3.36
CA ILE A 38 2.74 -8.07 3.24
C ILE A 38 3.64 -9.30 3.26
N ASP A 39 4.93 -9.12 3.00
CA ASP A 39 5.91 -10.20 2.80
C ASP A 39 7.15 -10.04 3.70
N ASP A 40 6.94 -9.50 4.90
CA ASP A 40 7.96 -9.48 5.96
C ASP A 40 8.41 -10.91 6.33
N GLU A 41 7.45 -11.85 6.30
CA GLU A 41 7.73 -13.30 6.32
C GLU A 41 7.42 -13.90 4.94
N LEU A 42 8.43 -14.56 4.34
CA LEU A 42 8.36 -15.13 2.99
C LEU A 42 7.70 -16.52 2.96
N SER A 43 6.51 -16.63 3.55
CA SER A 43 5.68 -17.83 3.51
C SER A 43 4.30 -17.51 2.95
N ALA A 44 3.73 -18.45 2.17
CA ALA A 44 2.42 -18.25 1.55
C ALA A 44 1.32 -17.99 2.61
N ALA A 45 1.39 -18.69 3.74
CA ALA A 45 0.45 -18.53 4.84
C ALA A 45 0.56 -17.15 5.53
N ALA A 46 1.78 -16.65 5.76
CA ALA A 46 1.97 -15.34 6.36
C ALA A 46 1.50 -14.22 5.42
N ILE A 47 1.82 -14.32 4.13
CA ILE A 47 1.37 -13.34 3.12
C ILE A 47 -0.16 -13.33 3.03
N ASP A 48 -0.80 -14.50 2.98
CA ASP A 48 -2.26 -14.60 2.97
C ASP A 48 -2.90 -13.97 4.22
N ALA A 49 -2.28 -14.15 5.39
CA ALA A 49 -2.75 -13.51 6.62
C ALA A 49 -2.66 -11.98 6.53
N GLN A 50 -1.57 -11.43 6.00
CA GLN A 50 -1.43 -9.99 5.78
C GLN A 50 -2.44 -9.46 4.77
N LEU A 51 -2.67 -10.18 3.67
CA LEU A 51 -3.65 -9.82 2.65
C LEU A 51 -5.09 -9.79 3.22
N ARG A 52 -5.49 -10.79 4.01
CA ARG A 52 -6.79 -10.77 4.72
C ARG A 52 -6.90 -9.59 5.67
N ALA A 53 -5.82 -9.23 6.34
CA ALA A 53 -5.82 -8.10 7.24
C ALA A 53 -5.89 -6.74 6.50
N LEU A 54 -5.43 -6.66 5.25
CA LEU A 54 -5.73 -5.52 4.36
C LEU A 54 -7.22 -5.47 4.00
N GLU A 55 -7.84 -6.61 3.70
CA GLU A 55 -9.29 -6.66 3.40
C GLU A 55 -10.12 -6.17 4.59
N THR A 56 -9.79 -6.63 5.80
CA THR A 56 -10.43 -6.13 7.04
C THR A 56 -10.20 -4.63 7.21
N GLY A 57 -8.99 -4.14 6.95
CA GLY A 57 -8.66 -2.73 7.01
C GLY A 57 -9.47 -1.89 6.00
N ALA A 58 -9.58 -2.36 4.76
CA ALA A 58 -10.34 -1.72 3.70
C ALA A 58 -11.83 -1.70 4.02
N SER A 59 -12.37 -2.79 4.57
CA SER A 59 -13.78 -2.87 4.97
C SER A 59 -14.10 -1.91 6.11
N ALA A 60 -13.18 -1.74 7.06
CA ALA A 60 -13.39 -0.86 8.22
C ALA A 60 -13.18 0.64 7.90
N ARG A 61 -12.21 0.98 7.04
CA ARG A 61 -11.80 2.37 6.76
C ARG A 61 -12.17 2.88 5.36
N GLY A 62 -12.76 2.02 4.53
CA GLY A 62 -13.04 2.27 3.12
C GLY A 62 -11.84 2.08 2.18
N GLN A 63 -10.62 2.00 2.71
CA GLN A 63 -9.39 1.80 1.93
C GLN A 63 -8.29 1.18 2.80
N SER A 64 -7.39 0.40 2.18
CA SER A 64 -6.16 -0.10 2.80
C SER A 64 -5.09 -0.32 1.74
N MET A 65 -3.82 -0.17 2.11
CA MET A 65 -2.66 -0.34 1.24
C MET A 65 -1.65 -1.28 1.89
N GLY A 66 -1.19 -2.27 1.13
CA GLY A 66 -0.02 -3.07 1.49
C GLY A 66 1.16 -2.76 0.58
N SER A 67 2.37 -2.85 1.10
CA SER A 67 3.62 -2.86 0.32
C SER A 67 4.26 -4.23 0.36
N GLY A 68 5.07 -4.55 -0.64
CA GLY A 68 5.87 -5.77 -0.65
C GLY A 68 6.88 -5.76 -1.78
N PHE A 69 7.77 -6.74 -1.78
CA PHE A 69 8.80 -6.91 -2.79
C PHE A 69 8.40 -7.97 -3.82
N ALA A 70 9.12 -7.99 -4.95
CA ALA A 70 8.83 -8.85 -6.09
C ALA A 70 9.36 -10.29 -5.90
N TYR A 71 9.13 -10.90 -4.74
CA TYR A 71 9.48 -12.31 -4.53
C TYR A 71 8.48 -13.21 -5.27
N PRO A 72 8.92 -14.38 -5.80
CA PRO A 72 8.02 -15.29 -6.51
C PRO A 72 6.80 -15.72 -5.68
N VAL A 73 6.98 -15.96 -4.38
CA VAL A 73 5.87 -16.29 -3.47
C VAL A 73 4.90 -15.12 -3.31
N THR A 74 5.40 -13.90 -3.11
CA THR A 74 4.57 -12.69 -3.00
C THR A 74 3.73 -12.47 -4.26
N ILE A 75 4.35 -12.54 -5.45
CA ILE A 75 3.66 -12.36 -6.72
C ILE A 75 2.56 -13.41 -6.89
N ASN A 76 2.85 -14.68 -6.57
CA ASN A 76 1.88 -15.76 -6.69
C ASN A 76 0.68 -15.58 -5.76
N GLN A 77 0.91 -15.24 -4.48
CA GLN A 77 -0.18 -15.02 -3.52
C GLN A 77 -1.02 -13.79 -3.88
N VAL A 78 -0.37 -12.67 -4.22
CA VAL A 78 -1.08 -11.44 -4.63
C VAL A 78 -1.92 -11.67 -5.88
N ARG A 79 -1.42 -12.43 -6.87
CA ARG A 79 -2.19 -12.78 -8.08
C ARG A 79 -3.46 -13.57 -7.73
N VAL A 80 -3.34 -14.61 -6.90
CA VAL A 80 -4.48 -15.44 -6.50
C VAL A 80 -5.49 -14.61 -5.70
N TRP A 81 -5.00 -13.82 -4.74
CA TRP A 81 -5.81 -12.94 -3.91
C TRP A 81 -6.57 -11.91 -4.72
N ALA A 82 -5.89 -11.21 -5.64
CA ALA A 82 -6.45 -10.15 -6.47
C ALA A 82 -7.59 -10.65 -7.36
N ASN A 83 -7.45 -11.85 -7.93
CA ASN A 83 -8.50 -12.47 -8.76
C ASN A 83 -9.81 -12.72 -7.99
N GLY A 84 -9.75 -12.85 -6.66
CA GLY A 84 -10.93 -13.08 -5.82
C GLY A 84 -11.55 -11.83 -5.19
N LEU A 85 -10.97 -10.64 -5.38
CA LEU A 85 -11.40 -9.44 -4.66
C LEU A 85 -12.83 -9.02 -4.98
N SER A 86 -13.22 -9.05 -6.25
CA SER A 86 -14.56 -8.62 -6.67
C SER A 86 -15.65 -9.47 -6.03
N ALA A 87 -15.42 -10.78 -5.86
CA ALA A 87 -16.35 -11.67 -5.18
C ALA A 87 -16.50 -11.35 -3.68
N ARG A 88 -15.51 -10.67 -3.09
CA ARG A 88 -15.52 -10.18 -1.70
C ARG A 88 -15.96 -8.71 -1.60
N GLY A 89 -16.44 -8.11 -2.69
CA GLY A 89 -16.89 -6.72 -2.72
C GLY A 89 -15.76 -5.68 -2.65
N LEU A 90 -14.53 -6.08 -2.96
CA LEU A 90 -13.35 -5.22 -2.92
C LEU A 90 -12.85 -4.93 -4.34
N GLN A 91 -12.35 -3.71 -4.56
CA GLN A 91 -11.76 -3.28 -5.83
C GLN A 91 -10.28 -2.97 -5.61
N LEU A 92 -9.41 -3.61 -6.41
CA LEU A 92 -8.00 -3.23 -6.46
C LEU A 92 -7.86 -1.89 -7.18
N ALA A 93 -7.11 -0.96 -6.59
CA ALA A 93 -6.90 0.39 -7.09
C ALA A 93 -5.41 0.74 -7.10
N PRO A 94 -4.96 1.67 -7.97
CA PRO A 94 -3.59 2.15 -7.94
C PRO A 94 -3.32 2.94 -6.66
N ALA A 95 -2.06 2.92 -6.18
CA ALA A 95 -1.65 3.61 -4.95
C ALA A 95 -1.95 5.12 -4.99
N SER A 96 -1.95 5.73 -6.18
CA SER A 96 -2.31 7.14 -6.37
C SER A 96 -3.73 7.48 -5.94
N ALA A 97 -4.66 6.51 -5.95
CA ALA A 97 -6.03 6.73 -5.49
C ALA A 97 -6.14 6.95 -3.97
N LEU A 98 -5.16 6.47 -3.20
CA LEU A 98 -5.09 6.67 -1.75
C LEU A 98 -4.32 7.94 -1.38
N ALA A 99 -3.64 8.59 -2.33
CA ALA A 99 -2.82 9.75 -2.05
C ALA A 99 -3.70 10.96 -1.66
N ARG A 100 -3.50 11.48 -0.45
CA ARG A 100 -4.23 12.64 0.09
C ARG A 100 -3.25 13.75 0.47
N ARG A 101 -3.71 14.99 0.40
CA ARG A 101 -2.90 16.20 0.67
C ARG A 101 -2.86 16.53 2.16
#